data_AF-A0A838H2Z4-F1
#
_entry.id   AF-A0A838H2Z4-F1
#
_cell.length_a   1.000
_cell.length_b   1.000
_cell.length_c   1.000
_cell.angle_alpha   90.00
_cell.angle_beta   90.00
_cell.angle_gamma   90.00
#
_symmetry.space_group_name_H-M   'P 1'
#
loop_
_entity.id
_entity.type
_entity.pdbx_description
1 polymer ?
#
loop_
_entity_poly.entity_id
_entity_poly.type
_entity_poly.pdbx_seq_one_letter_code
_entity_poly.pdbx_strand_id
1 'polypeptide(L)' 'LLAMAGAPPGARVRVESLQAAGLYRGTVLEPSHAEDPDTLVALAVEAGQLHLDHGFPARLIAPNNPGVEQTKWLATVTVL' A
#
# COMPACT_ATOMS: atom_id res chain seq x y z
N LEU A 1 2.57 -7.37 -8.31
CA LEU A 1 3.64 -7.34 -7.27
C LEU A 1 3.63 -8.60 -6.41
N LEU A 2 2.53 -8.90 -5.70
CA LEU A 2 2.46 -10.05 -4.78
C LEU A 2 2.75 -11.40 -5.45
N ALA A 3 2.16 -11.65 -6.62
CA ALA A 3 2.45 -12.85 -7.41
C ALA A 3 3.94 -12.95 -7.81
N MET A 4 4.57 -11.82 -8.16
CA MET A 4 6.00 -11.78 -8.49
C MET A 4 6.88 -12.08 -7.27
N ALA A 5 6.42 -11.73 -6.07
CA ALA A 5 7.07 -12.06 -4.80
C ALA A 5 6.79 -13.50 -4.33
N GLY A 6 6.00 -14.28 -5.08
CA GLY A 6 5.64 -15.65 -4.71
C GLY A 6 4.66 -15.74 -3.53
N ALA A 7 3.86 -14.69 -3.29
CA ALA A 7 2.84 -14.71 -2.24
C ALA A 7 1.83 -15.84 -2.49
N PRO A 8 1.53 -16.71 -1.50
CA PRO A 8 0.48 -17.69 -1.65
C PRO A 8 -0.90 -17.02 -1.68
N PRO A 9 -1.92 -17.65 -2.28
CA PRO A 9 -3.30 -17.19 -2.18
C PRO A 9 -3.75 -17.13 -0.71
N GLY A 10 -4.53 -16.12 -0.35
CA GLY A 10 -4.99 -15.88 1.00
C GLY A 10 -3.95 -15.23 1.93
N ALA A 11 -2.80 -14.80 1.41
CA ALA A 11 -1.77 -14.16 2.23
C ALA A 11 -2.21 -12.78 2.73
N ARG A 12 -1.89 -12.49 3.99
CA ARG A 12 -1.94 -11.11 4.51
C ARG A 12 -0.69 -10.37 4.08
N VAL A 13 -0.81 -9.07 3.91
CA VAL A 13 0.28 -8.22 3.44
C VAL A 13 0.44 -7.03 4.37
N ARG A 14 1.64 -6.84 4.91
CA ARG A 14 2.01 -5.64 5.63
C ARG A 14 2.64 -4.64 4.69
N VAL A 15 2.12 -3.41 4.70
CA VAL A 15 2.63 -2.28 3.92
C VAL A 15 3.15 -1.22 4.90
N GLU A 16 4.41 -0.80 4.77
CA GLU A 16 5.04 0.14 5.69
C GLU A 16 5.59 1.37 4.96
N SER A 17 5.53 2.51 5.65
CA SER A 17 5.97 3.83 5.20
C SER A 17 7.44 4.08 5.49
N LEU A 18 8.05 5.00 4.73
CA LEU A 18 9.37 5.58 5.01
C LEU A 18 9.36 6.45 6.27
N GLN A 19 8.18 6.92 6.72
CA GLN A 19 8.09 7.77 7.89
C GLN A 19 8.52 7.00 9.16
N ALA A 20 9.51 7.54 9.86
CA ALA A 20 10.14 6.88 11.00
C ALA A 20 9.24 6.72 12.25
N ALA A 21 8.20 7.55 12.38
CA ALA A 21 7.32 7.56 13.56
C ALA A 21 5.88 7.91 13.17
N GLY A 22 4.90 7.39 13.93
CA GLY A 22 3.48 7.67 13.74
C GLY A 22 2.63 6.40 13.87
N LEU A 23 1.40 6.56 14.37
CA LEU A 23 0.46 5.45 14.58
C LEU A 23 0.04 4.77 13.26
N TYR A 24 0.09 5.51 12.14
CA TYR A 24 -0.34 5.05 10.82
C TYR A 24 0.84 4.85 9.86
N ARG A 25 2.02 4.49 10.39
CA ARG A 25 3.22 4.23 9.58
C ARG A 25 3.10 2.98 8.69
N GLY A 26 2.04 2.20 8.83
CA GLY A 26 1.79 1.03 8.02
C GLY A 26 0.41 0.48 8.27
N THR A 27 -0.02 -0.41 7.38
CA THR A 27 -1.26 -1.17 7.49
C THR A 27 -1.00 -2.64 7.21
N VAL A 28 -1.89 -3.50 7.72
CA VAL A 28 -1.97 -4.90 7.30
C VAL A 28 -3.22 -5.04 6.45
N LEU A 29 -3.04 -5.39 5.19
CA LEU A 29 -4.11 -5.79 4.31
C LEU A 29 -4.50 -7.23 4.61
N GLU A 30 -5.77 -7.41 4.95
CA GLU A 30 -6.42 -8.71 4.91
C GLU A 30 -6.50 -9.22 3.46
N PRO A 31 -6.61 -10.55 3.24
CA PRO A 31 -6.51 -11.12 1.90
C PRO A 31 -7.53 -10.53 0.91
N SER A 32 -8.73 -10.20 1.38
CA SER A 32 -9.76 -9.57 0.56
C SER A 32 -9.32 -8.23 -0.03
N HIS A 33 -8.51 -7.44 0.67
CA HIS A 33 -7.94 -6.21 0.11
C HIS A 33 -6.65 -6.47 -0.65
N ALA A 34 -5.79 -7.37 -0.18
CA ALA A 34 -4.51 -7.66 -0.82
C ALA A 34 -4.68 -8.28 -2.23
N GLU A 35 -5.76 -9.02 -2.44
CA GLU A 35 -6.10 -9.70 -3.71
C GLU A 35 -7.14 -8.95 -4.53
N ASP A 36 -7.70 -7.85 -4.01
CA ASP A 36 -8.66 -7.03 -4.77
C ASP A 36 -7.98 -6.48 -6.04
N PRO A 37 -8.59 -6.64 -7.22
CA PRO A 37 -8.01 -6.17 -8.49
C PRO A 37 -7.79 -4.65 -8.54
N ASP A 38 -8.51 -3.87 -7.74
CA ASP A 38 -8.38 -2.42 -7.68
C ASP A 38 -7.41 -1.95 -6.56
N THR A 39 -6.83 -2.88 -5.78
CA THR A 39 -5.74 -2.55 -4.86
C THR A 39 -4.44 -2.36 -5.63
N LEU A 40 -3.84 -1.17 -5.49
CA LEU A 40 -2.65 -0.79 -6.22
C LEU A 40 -1.63 -0.02 -5.38
N VAL A 41 -0.38 -0.08 -5.85
CA VAL A 41 0.68 0.85 -5.45
C VAL A 41 0.72 1.96 -6.48
N ALA A 42 0.17 3.12 -6.15
CA ALA A 42 0.14 4.27 -7.02
C ALA A 42 1.50 4.99 -7.00
N LEU A 43 2.00 5.36 -8.17
CA LEU A 43 3.21 6.17 -8.36
C LEU A 43 2.90 7.57 -8.93
N ALA A 44 1.67 7.74 -9.42
CA ALA A 44 1.17 8.93 -10.08
C ALA A 44 -0.34 9.07 -9.82
N VAL A 45 -0.87 10.28 -10.01
CA VAL A 45 -2.30 10.56 -10.03
C VAL A 45 -2.59 11.44 -11.24
N GLU A 46 -3.61 11.07 -12.01
CA GLU A 46 -3.88 11.67 -13.32
C GLU A 46 -2.63 11.66 -14.22
N ALA A 47 -2.20 12.83 -14.71
CA ALA A 47 -1.06 12.98 -15.60
C ALA A 47 0.26 13.31 -14.88
N GLY A 48 0.30 13.29 -13.54
CA GLY A 48 1.44 13.76 -12.76
C GLY A 48 1.95 12.76 -11.72
N GLN A 49 3.22 12.87 -11.35
CA GLN A 49 3.76 12.17 -10.18
C GLN A 49 3.02 12.61 -8.91
N LEU A 50 3.01 11.74 -7.90
CA LEU A 50 2.44 12.10 -6.61
C LEU A 50 3.14 13.34 -6.05
N HIS A 51 2.36 14.28 -5.50
CA HIS A 51 2.90 15.29 -4.60
C HIS A 51 3.45 14.62 -3.32
N LEU A 52 4.36 15.28 -2.61
CA LEU A 52 4.90 14.75 -1.35
C LEU A 52 3.78 14.45 -0.35
N ASP A 53 2.83 15.36 -0.15
CA ASP A 53 1.68 15.14 0.75
C ASP A 53 0.71 14.05 0.26
N HIS A 54 0.79 13.69 -1.01
CA HIS A 54 0.04 12.59 -1.59
C HIS A 54 0.79 11.26 -1.48
N GLY A 55 2.02 11.23 -0.99
CA GLY A 55 2.78 10.02 -0.71
C GLY A 55 3.87 9.69 -1.72
N PHE A 56 4.43 10.67 -2.44
CA PHE A 56 5.60 10.44 -3.30
C PHE A 56 6.72 9.69 -2.55
N PRO A 57 7.36 8.65 -3.12
CA PRO A 57 7.24 8.22 -4.52
C PRO A 57 6.14 7.19 -4.79
N ALA A 58 5.57 6.59 -3.74
CA ALA A 58 4.60 5.51 -3.86
C ALA A 58 3.61 5.52 -2.70
N ARG A 59 2.34 5.20 -2.96
CA ARG A 59 1.32 5.01 -1.91
C ARG A 59 0.46 3.79 -2.18
N LEU A 60 -0.13 3.25 -1.11
CA LEU A 60 -1.21 2.28 -1.21
C LEU A 60 -2.54 2.99 -1.56
N ILE A 61 -3.30 2.37 -2.46
CA ILE A 61 -4.72 2.60 -2.69
C ILE A 61 -5.40 1.24 -2.67
N ALA A 62 -6.26 1.00 -1.68
CA ALA A 62 -7.11 -0.20 -1.59
C ALA A 62 -8.59 0.22 -1.49
N PRO A 63 -9.50 -0.37 -2.30
CA PRO A 63 -10.91 0.02 -2.30
C PRO A 63 -11.54 -0.27 -0.93
N ASN A 64 -12.47 0.60 -0.50
CA ASN A 64 -13.19 0.50 0.78
C ASN A 64 -12.30 0.44 2.04
N ASN A 65 -11.00 0.66 1.92
CA ASN A 65 -10.09 0.71 3.05
C ASN A 65 -10.09 2.10 3.70
N PRO A 66 -10.16 2.23 5.03
CA PRO A 66 -10.19 3.53 5.71
C PRO A 66 -9.05 4.45 5.27
N GLY A 67 -9.33 5.75 5.12
CA GLY A 67 -8.34 6.70 4.57
C GLY A 67 -7.01 6.74 5.33
N VAL A 68 -7.02 6.48 6.63
CA VAL A 68 -5.82 6.40 7.48
C VAL A 68 -4.98 5.15 7.24
N GLU A 69 -5.57 4.11 6.64
CA GLU A 69 -4.90 2.86 6.29
C GLU A 69 -4.38 2.85 4.84
N GLN A 70 -4.58 3.94 4.10
CA GLN A 70 -4.01 4.15 2.76
C GLN A 70 -2.56 4.65 2.88
N THR A 71 -1.65 3.76 3.30
CA THR A 71 -0.25 4.09 3.62
C THR A 71 0.42 4.93 2.53
N LYS A 72 0.89 6.12 2.92
CA LYS A 72 1.68 7.05 2.10
C LYS A 72 3.18 6.80 2.26
N TRP A 73 3.97 7.26 1.29
CA TRP A 73 5.43 7.14 1.30
C TRP A 73 5.88 5.69 1.49
N LEU A 74 5.28 4.77 0.74
CA LEU A 74 5.46 3.34 0.85
C LEU A 74 6.94 2.96 0.68
N ALA A 75 7.48 2.24 1.66
CA ALA A 75 8.85 1.75 1.71
C ALA A 75 8.93 0.25 1.42
N THR A 76 8.07 -0.54 2.09
CA THR A 76 8.15 -2.00 2.07
C THR A 76 6.77 -2.63 1.94
N VAL A 77 6.74 -3.78 1.28
CA VAL A 77 5.59 -4.69 1.21
C VAL A 77 6.09 -6.05 1.65
N THR A 78 5.51 -6.58 2.72
CA THR A 78 5.91 -7.86 3.33
C THR A 78 4.74 -8.82 3.31
N VAL A 79 4.95 -10.01 2.72
CA VAL A 79 4.01 -11.14 2.84
C VAL A 79 4.14 -11.73 4.24
N LEU A 80 3.02 -11.95 4.92
CA LEU A 80 2.95 -12.46 6.30
C LEU A 80 2.67 -13.97 6.35
#